data_AF-I9AA97-F1
#
_entry.id   AF-I9AA97-F1
#
_cell.length_a   1.000
_cell.length_b   1.000
_cell.length_c   1.000
_cell.angle_alpha   90.00
_cell.angle_beta   90.00
_cell.angle_gamma   90.00
#
_symmetry.space_group_name_H-M   'P 1'
#
loop_
_entity.id
_entity.type
_entity.pdbx_description
1 polymer ?
#
loop_
_entity_poly.entity_id
_entity_poly.type
_entity_poly.pdbx_seq_one_letter_code
_entity_poly.pdbx_strand_id
1 'polypeptide(L)'
;MVIGTAVGENGLLVTGGAAEVDAALGGRLATVLASLGATGKAGETVRFATLGALPAATVLAVGLGPLASPSTPLDAEVLRRAAGTAVRALAGTGSVALALAAAPGAITAESVRAVAEGGLLGTYSFDRLRTTSAKGRPAPVGALTLLVDDKSLTLAQEEIDRAVVVAESVVLVRDLVNTPPSHLSPALLADVAVEKATAAGVTVEVLDEVALAEGGFGGIIGVGQGSANPPRLIRLEWRGGGESPALALVGKGITFDSGGLSLKPPTAMEWMKTDMAGAAAVLATVIAAARLRLPVTVTGWMPCAENMPSGDAIRPSDVLTLRGGTRVEVLNTDAEGRLVLADALVRAAEEAPDLIVDIATLTGAQIVSLGQRTSGVMGRDGAVDAVAKAAAATGESVWPMPLPPELRKGLDSTVADIANVPPGGSRDGGMLVAAHFLAHFVPDEASWAHIDIAGPSWNGGQPYGHTPKGGTGVIVRTLVQLAENRAGTPTGNGSAIAD
;
A
#
# COMPACT_ATOMS: atom_id res chain seq x y z
N MET A 1 6.96 21.88 19.13
CA MET A 1 8.20 21.23 18.66
C MET A 1 8.16 19.77 19.05
N VAL A 2 8.66 18.87 18.21
CA VAL A 2 8.73 17.42 18.43
C VAL A 2 10.18 16.98 18.52
N ILE A 3 10.51 16.20 19.54
CA ILE A 3 11.84 15.62 19.79
C ILE A 3 11.72 14.12 20.05
N GLY A 4 12.83 13.40 19.88
CA GLY A 4 12.91 11.95 20.14
C GLY A 4 13.38 11.63 21.56
N THR A 5 12.86 10.54 22.09
CA THR A 5 13.34 9.88 23.32
C THR A 5 13.51 8.40 23.07
N ALA A 6 14.37 7.72 23.82
CA ALA A 6 14.60 6.29 23.67
C ALA A 6 14.82 5.62 25.02
N VAL A 7 14.66 4.29 25.05
CA VAL A 7 15.03 3.45 26.20
C VAL A 7 16.51 3.10 26.06
N GLY A 8 17.36 3.72 26.88
CA GLY A 8 18.79 3.40 26.97
C GLY A 8 19.13 2.40 28.06
N GLU A 9 20.39 1.96 28.11
CA GLU A 9 20.90 1.03 29.13
C GLU A 9 20.70 1.55 30.56
N ASN A 10 20.87 2.86 30.77
CA ASN A 10 20.80 3.51 32.08
C ASN A 10 19.51 4.33 32.28
N GLY A 11 18.48 4.09 31.48
CA GLY A 11 17.18 4.77 31.57
C GLY A 11 16.83 5.63 30.35
N LEU A 12 16.02 6.66 30.57
CA LEU A 12 15.53 7.54 29.51
C LEU A 12 16.68 8.27 28.82
N LEU A 13 16.75 8.17 27.48
CA LEU A 13 17.64 8.93 26.63
C LEU A 13 16.87 9.98 25.84
N VAL A 14 17.42 11.18 25.72
CA VAL A 14 16.98 12.19 24.75
C VAL A 14 17.88 12.07 23.53
N THR A 15 17.30 11.92 22.34
CA THR A 15 18.08 11.70 21.11
C THR A 15 18.54 13.02 20.49
N GLY A 16 19.30 12.94 19.39
CA GLY A 16 19.71 14.12 18.63
C GLY A 16 18.52 14.98 18.16
N GLY A 17 18.80 16.27 17.92
CA GLY A 17 17.78 17.29 17.58
C GLY A 17 17.14 17.99 18.78
N ALA A 18 17.50 17.61 20.01
CA ALA A 18 16.95 18.20 21.23
C ALA A 18 17.90 19.18 21.96
N ALA A 19 19.12 19.41 21.45
CA ALA A 19 20.15 20.19 22.14
C ALA A 19 19.71 21.63 22.47
N GLU A 20 19.07 22.31 21.52
CA GLU A 20 18.54 23.66 21.75
C GLU A 20 17.40 23.70 22.77
N VAL A 21 16.56 22.65 22.79
CA VAL A 21 15.48 22.49 23.77
C VAL A 21 16.06 22.29 25.17
N ASP A 22 17.09 21.45 25.29
CA ASP A 22 17.75 21.19 26.56
C ASP A 22 18.47 22.43 27.08
N ALA A 23 19.19 23.15 26.20
CA ALA A 23 19.83 24.42 26.54
C ALA A 23 18.83 25.47 27.03
N ALA A 24 17.68 25.62 26.35
CA ALA A 24 16.61 26.53 26.76
C ALA A 24 16.00 26.18 28.13
N LEU A 25 16.09 24.91 28.56
CA LEU A 25 15.63 24.45 29.87
C LEU A 25 16.74 24.39 30.93
N GLY A 26 17.95 24.83 30.58
CA GLY A 26 19.12 24.82 31.46
C GLY A 26 19.69 23.42 31.72
N GLY A 27 19.68 22.54 30.73
CA GLY A 27 20.24 21.18 30.82
C GLY A 27 19.36 20.19 31.59
N ARG A 28 18.06 20.47 31.73
CA ARG A 28 17.12 19.72 32.57
C ARG A 28 16.05 18.96 31.79
N LEU A 29 16.15 18.87 30.46
CA LEU A 29 15.12 18.26 29.61
C LEU A 29 14.85 16.82 30.01
N ALA A 30 15.89 16.00 30.19
CA ALA A 30 15.75 14.61 30.61
C ALA A 30 15.05 14.49 31.98
N THR A 31 15.41 15.34 32.95
CA THR A 31 14.77 15.37 34.26
C THR A 31 13.29 15.75 34.18
N VAL A 32 12.95 16.76 33.38
CA VAL A 32 11.56 17.18 33.15
C VAL A 32 10.76 16.02 32.54
N LEU A 33 11.27 15.40 31.48
CA LEU A 33 10.60 14.27 30.81
C LEU A 33 10.42 13.08 31.75
N ALA A 34 11.47 12.70 32.50
CA ALA A 34 11.38 11.62 33.48
C ALA A 34 10.36 11.92 34.60
N SER A 35 10.29 13.18 35.08
CA SER A 35 9.30 13.60 36.09
C SER A 35 7.85 13.54 35.59
N LEU A 36 7.66 13.65 34.27
CA LEU A 36 6.37 13.49 33.59
C LEU A 36 6.08 12.03 33.20
N GLY A 37 6.96 11.09 33.58
CA GLY A 37 6.80 9.66 33.35
C GLY A 37 7.27 9.16 31.98
N ALA A 38 8.05 9.95 31.23
CA ALA A 38 8.63 9.48 29.97
C ALA A 38 9.57 8.30 30.21
N THR A 39 9.36 7.23 29.45
CA THR A 39 10.19 6.02 29.47
C THR A 39 10.99 5.83 28.19
N GLY A 40 10.56 6.45 27.08
CA GLY A 40 11.17 6.31 25.76
C GLY A 40 10.63 5.13 24.95
N LYS A 41 9.60 4.44 25.45
CA LYS A 41 8.95 3.32 24.75
C LYS A 41 8.42 3.74 23.38
N ALA A 42 8.53 2.86 22.38
CA ALA A 42 8.13 3.17 21.02
C ALA A 42 6.67 3.69 20.93
N GLY A 43 6.49 4.89 20.37
CA GLY A 43 5.19 5.55 20.22
C GLY A 43 4.62 6.18 21.49
N GLU A 44 5.32 6.11 22.62
CA GLU A 44 4.97 6.89 23.82
C GLU A 44 5.04 8.39 23.49
N THR A 45 4.11 9.18 24.00
CA THR A 45 4.15 10.64 23.83
C THR A 45 4.04 11.34 25.18
N VAL A 46 4.93 12.30 25.41
CA VAL A 46 4.92 13.14 26.61
C VAL A 46 5.01 14.59 26.18
N ARG A 47 4.06 15.41 26.59
CA ARG A 47 3.94 16.82 26.17
C ARG A 47 4.01 17.75 27.37
N PHE A 48 4.76 18.84 27.24
CA PHE A 48 4.86 19.88 28.26
C PHE A 48 4.89 21.28 27.66
N ALA A 49 4.50 22.28 28.46
CA ALA A 49 4.53 23.68 28.07
C ALA A 49 5.94 24.27 28.27
N THR A 50 6.39 25.09 27.33
CA THR A 50 7.72 25.73 27.40
C THR A 50 7.71 27.01 28.23
N LEU A 51 6.51 27.56 28.52
CA LEU A 51 6.32 28.80 29.28
C LEU A 51 7.17 29.97 28.76
N GLY A 52 7.38 30.03 27.44
CA GLY A 52 8.16 31.08 26.78
C GLY A 52 9.66 30.83 26.69
N ALA A 53 10.17 29.71 27.20
CA ALA A 53 11.59 29.34 27.06
C ALA A 53 11.99 29.07 25.59
N LEU A 54 11.02 28.71 24.75
CA LEU A 54 11.19 28.49 23.31
C LEU A 54 10.06 29.21 22.55
N PRO A 55 10.27 29.57 21.27
CA PRO A 55 9.20 30.07 20.42
C PRO A 55 8.01 29.09 20.31
N ALA A 56 8.28 27.79 20.35
CA ALA A 56 7.24 26.77 20.42
C ALA A 56 6.58 26.75 21.80
N ALA A 57 5.26 26.92 21.88
CA ALA A 57 4.50 26.93 23.14
C ALA A 57 4.55 25.59 23.91
N THR A 58 4.69 24.48 23.19
CA THR A 58 4.82 23.15 23.79
C THR A 58 5.89 22.32 23.08
N VAL A 59 6.55 21.45 23.84
CA VAL A 59 7.39 20.36 23.34
C VAL A 59 6.65 19.05 23.53
N LEU A 60 6.67 18.19 22.50
CA LEU A 60 6.23 16.80 22.58
C LEU A 60 7.44 15.90 22.35
N ALA A 61 7.78 15.10 23.35
CA ALA A 61 8.71 14.00 23.20
C ALA A 61 7.95 12.77 22.70
N VAL A 62 8.49 12.09 21.69
CA VAL A 62 8.00 10.81 21.21
C VAL A 62 9.05 9.72 21.42
N GLY A 63 8.64 8.58 21.93
CA GLY A 63 9.51 7.45 22.19
C GLY A 63 9.83 6.66 20.92
N LEU A 64 11.10 6.34 20.73
CA LEU A 64 11.66 5.57 19.61
C LEU A 64 11.85 4.10 19.97
N GLY A 65 11.68 3.73 21.24
CA GLY A 65 11.90 2.37 21.74
C GLY A 65 13.34 2.12 22.19
N PRO A 66 13.77 0.85 22.25
CA PRO A 66 15.12 0.49 22.69
C PRO A 66 16.20 1.05 21.80
N LEU A 67 17.20 1.69 22.41
CA LEU A 67 18.41 2.16 21.76
C LEU A 67 19.59 1.86 22.69
N ALA A 68 20.34 0.79 22.39
CA ALA A 68 21.41 0.30 23.25
C ALA A 68 22.49 1.37 23.49
N SER A 69 22.82 2.16 22.47
CA SER A 69 23.74 3.30 22.56
C SER A 69 23.24 4.43 21.64
N PRO A 70 23.54 5.71 21.92
CA PRO A 70 23.31 6.81 20.97
C PRO A 70 23.93 6.58 19.58
N SER A 71 24.90 5.67 19.45
CA SER A 71 25.52 5.28 18.18
C SER A 71 24.86 4.09 17.48
N THR A 72 23.83 3.47 18.07
CA THR A 72 23.09 2.36 17.46
C THR A 72 22.33 2.89 16.23
N PRO A 73 22.49 2.28 15.03
CA PRO A 73 21.74 2.67 13.85
C PRO A 73 20.24 2.60 14.13
N LEU A 74 19.53 3.69 13.83
CA LEU A 74 18.10 3.77 14.00
C LEU A 74 17.40 3.45 12.67
N ASP A 75 16.50 2.49 12.71
CA ASP A 75 15.66 2.12 11.55
C ASP A 75 14.77 3.31 11.13
N ALA A 76 14.76 3.61 9.83
CA ALA A 76 13.91 4.61 9.22
C ALA A 76 12.43 4.43 9.55
N GLU A 77 11.92 3.21 9.63
CA GLU A 77 10.52 2.95 9.97
C GLU A 77 10.20 3.31 11.41
N VAL A 78 11.16 3.24 12.34
CA VAL A 78 10.98 3.75 13.71
C VAL A 78 10.78 5.27 13.69
N LEU A 79 11.61 6.00 12.95
CA LEU A 79 11.47 7.45 12.77
C LEU A 79 10.13 7.82 12.13
N ARG A 80 9.74 7.12 11.06
CA ARG A 80 8.49 7.36 10.35
C ARG A 80 7.27 7.14 11.24
N ARG A 81 7.27 6.04 12.03
CA ARG A 81 6.21 5.75 13.00
C ARG A 81 6.16 6.78 14.13
N ALA A 82 7.32 7.22 14.62
CA ALA A 82 7.40 8.24 15.66
C ALA A 82 6.88 9.60 15.17
N ALA A 83 7.29 10.03 13.97
CA ALA A 83 6.81 11.26 13.34
C ALA A 83 5.29 11.23 13.14
N GLY A 84 4.73 10.14 12.59
CA GLY A 84 3.28 10.00 12.44
C GLY A 84 2.53 9.98 13.77
N THR A 85 3.12 9.40 14.81
CA THR A 85 2.51 9.34 16.15
C THR A 85 2.48 10.72 16.79
N ALA A 86 3.60 11.44 16.73
CA ALA A 86 3.70 12.81 17.21
C ALA A 86 2.74 13.75 16.49
N VAL A 87 2.68 13.70 15.15
CA VAL A 87 1.81 14.59 14.37
C VAL A 87 0.33 14.30 14.63
N ARG A 88 -0.10 13.04 14.71
CA ARG A 88 -1.47 12.70 15.11
C ARG A 88 -1.82 13.21 16.51
N ALA A 89 -0.91 13.06 17.47
CA ALA A 89 -1.12 13.53 18.85
C ALA A 89 -1.21 15.06 18.94
N LEU A 90 -0.78 15.78 17.89
CA LEU A 90 -0.80 17.24 17.79
C LEU A 90 -1.93 17.76 16.88
N ALA A 91 -2.91 16.93 16.51
CA ALA A 91 -4.12 17.42 15.85
C ALA A 91 -4.76 18.57 16.64
N GLY A 92 -5.25 19.59 15.94
CA GLY A 92 -5.73 20.86 16.49
C GLY A 92 -4.65 21.93 16.63
N THR A 93 -3.41 21.66 16.23
CA THR A 93 -2.33 22.67 16.21
C THR A 93 -2.10 23.22 14.80
N GLY A 94 -1.81 24.53 14.70
CA GLY A 94 -1.59 25.20 13.41
C GLY A 94 -0.26 24.81 12.75
N SER A 95 0.82 24.68 13.52
CA SER A 95 2.15 24.36 13.00
C SER A 95 2.96 23.49 13.96
N VAL A 96 3.72 22.53 13.43
CA VAL A 96 4.58 21.63 14.19
C VAL A 96 5.98 21.59 13.59
N ALA A 97 6.99 21.91 14.39
CA ALA A 97 8.39 21.68 14.05
C ALA A 97 8.84 20.28 14.49
N LEU A 98 9.50 19.53 13.60
CA LEU A 98 9.98 18.15 13.79
C LEU A 98 11.51 18.12 13.80
N ALA A 99 12.12 17.74 14.93
CA ALA A 99 13.57 17.59 15.06
C ALA A 99 14.06 16.13 14.90
N LEU A 100 13.15 15.22 14.56
CA LEU A 100 13.40 13.76 14.58
C LEU A 100 14.44 13.29 13.56
N ALA A 101 14.69 14.03 12.47
CA ALA A 101 15.67 13.63 11.46
C ALA A 101 17.09 13.62 12.02
N ALA A 102 17.36 14.43 13.06
CA ALA A 102 18.65 14.44 13.75
C ALA A 102 18.74 13.38 14.88
N ALA A 103 17.68 12.62 15.16
CA ALA A 103 17.68 11.62 16.24
C ALA A 103 18.79 10.57 16.14
N PRO A 104 19.17 10.08 14.94
CA PRO A 104 20.32 9.18 14.76
C PRO A 104 21.70 9.82 15.02
N GLY A 105 21.76 11.12 15.33
CA GLY A 105 23.00 11.88 15.53
C GLY A 105 23.55 12.56 14.27
N ALA A 106 23.18 12.06 13.09
CA ALA A 106 23.44 12.71 11.81
C ALA A 106 22.16 12.73 10.97
N ILE A 107 21.99 13.82 10.21
CA ILE A 107 20.87 13.97 9.27
C ILE A 107 21.27 13.28 7.96
N THR A 108 20.46 12.31 7.55
CA THR A 108 20.64 11.55 6.30
C THR A 108 19.39 11.65 5.43
N ALA A 109 19.52 11.35 4.14
CA ALA A 109 18.39 11.27 3.20
C ALA A 109 17.25 10.39 3.76
N GLU A 110 17.62 9.21 4.25
CA GLU A 110 16.71 8.23 4.83
C GLU A 110 15.97 8.76 6.07
N SER A 111 16.68 9.44 6.98
CA SER A 111 16.08 10.03 8.18
C SER A 111 15.10 11.16 7.84
N VAL A 112 15.44 12.02 6.88
CA VAL A 112 14.57 13.11 6.43
C VAL A 112 13.32 12.53 5.77
N ARG A 113 13.50 11.62 4.81
CA ARG A 113 12.41 10.93 4.11
C ARG A 113 11.44 10.29 5.08
N ALA A 114 11.96 9.52 6.05
CA ALA A 114 11.15 8.86 7.06
C ALA A 114 10.33 9.85 7.89
N VAL A 115 10.94 10.94 8.37
CA VAL A 115 10.25 11.93 9.19
C VAL A 115 9.23 12.72 8.38
N ALA A 116 9.56 13.09 7.15
CA ALA A 116 8.66 13.80 6.24
C ALA A 116 7.43 12.93 5.88
N GLU A 117 7.65 11.70 5.39
CA GLU A 117 6.57 10.75 5.07
C GLU A 117 5.71 10.47 6.31
N GLY A 118 6.34 10.15 7.45
CA GLY A 118 5.63 9.83 8.69
C GLY A 118 4.81 11.00 9.20
N GLY A 119 5.38 12.20 9.19
CA GLY A 119 4.70 13.43 9.58
C GLY A 119 3.49 13.72 8.69
N LEU A 120 3.68 13.74 7.37
CA LEU A 120 2.60 13.97 6.40
C LEU A 120 1.47 12.93 6.55
N LEU A 121 1.80 11.64 6.62
CA LEU A 121 0.82 10.58 6.81
C LEU A 121 0.12 10.64 8.17
N GLY A 122 0.77 11.23 9.18
CA GLY A 122 0.18 11.52 10.49
C GLY A 122 -0.90 12.62 10.46
N THR A 123 -0.98 13.42 9.39
CA THR A 123 -2.02 14.43 9.21
C THR A 123 -3.32 13.86 8.62
N TYR A 124 -3.32 12.62 8.14
CA TYR A 124 -4.47 12.06 7.43
C TYR A 124 -5.73 11.98 8.30
N SER A 125 -6.86 12.43 7.73
CA SER A 125 -8.19 12.30 8.31
C SER A 125 -9.23 12.07 7.21
N PHE A 126 -10.15 11.14 7.42
CA PHE A 126 -11.29 10.92 6.51
C PHE A 126 -12.59 11.41 7.13
N ASP A 127 -12.92 12.68 6.87
CA ASP A 127 -14.10 13.33 7.45
C ASP A 127 -15.09 13.86 6.39
N ARG A 128 -14.84 13.64 5.10
CA ARG A 128 -15.62 14.21 3.97
C ARG A 128 -17.11 13.82 3.93
N LEU A 129 -17.48 12.69 4.55
CA LEU A 129 -18.87 12.22 4.62
C LEU A 129 -19.55 12.56 5.96
N ARG A 130 -18.83 13.20 6.88
CA ARG A 130 -19.37 13.60 8.18
C ARG A 130 -20.02 14.97 8.07
N THR A 131 -21.16 15.12 8.75
CA THR A 131 -21.84 16.41 8.92
C THR A 131 -21.80 16.83 10.39
N THR A 132 -22.78 16.44 11.20
CA THR A 132 -22.91 16.85 12.60
C THR A 132 -21.72 16.41 13.45
N SER A 133 -21.23 15.18 13.28
CA SER A 133 -20.09 14.64 14.04
C SER A 133 -18.73 15.20 13.62
N ALA A 134 -18.66 16.01 12.56
CA ALA A 134 -17.42 16.70 12.19
C ALA A 134 -17.13 17.85 13.18
N LYS A 135 -18.18 18.46 13.75
CA LYS A 135 -18.05 19.56 14.71
C LYS A 135 -17.32 19.07 15.97
N GLY A 136 -16.25 19.75 16.34
CA GLY A 136 -15.46 19.46 17.54
C GLY A 136 -14.35 18.42 17.37
N ARG A 137 -14.18 17.84 16.17
CA ARG A 137 -12.98 17.03 15.87
C ARG A 137 -11.78 17.97 15.70
N PRO A 138 -10.62 17.67 16.31
CA PRO A 138 -9.41 18.43 16.06
C PRO A 138 -9.05 18.38 14.57
N ALA A 139 -8.79 19.53 13.97
CA ALA A 139 -8.31 19.60 12.60
C ALA A 139 -6.92 18.93 12.49
N PRO A 140 -6.56 18.35 11.34
CA PRO A 140 -5.17 17.98 11.07
C PRO A 140 -4.20 19.14 11.33
N VAL A 141 -2.93 18.80 11.58
CA VAL A 141 -1.87 19.81 11.70
C VAL A 141 -1.76 20.60 10.39
N GLY A 142 -1.81 21.93 10.48
CA GLY A 142 -1.85 22.80 9.29
C GLY A 142 -0.53 22.95 8.54
N ALA A 143 0.60 22.93 9.26
CA ALA A 143 1.94 23.03 8.68
C ALA A 143 2.96 22.19 9.44
N LEU A 144 3.85 21.54 8.71
CA LEU A 144 4.99 20.80 9.25
C LEU A 144 6.29 21.49 8.84
N THR A 145 7.20 21.69 9.79
CA THR A 145 8.54 22.22 9.54
C THR A 145 9.55 21.18 10.00
N LEU A 146 10.38 20.68 9.08
CA LEU A 146 11.46 19.75 9.43
C LEU A 146 12.70 20.55 9.77
N LEU A 147 13.25 20.35 10.97
CA LEU A 147 14.44 21.07 11.44
C LEU A 147 15.69 20.29 11.04
N VAL A 148 16.57 20.94 10.27
CA VAL A 148 17.88 20.40 9.84
C VAL A 148 18.98 21.44 10.03
N ASP A 149 20.24 20.99 9.98
CA ASP A 149 21.40 21.89 9.92
C ASP A 149 21.55 22.53 8.51
N ASP A 150 22.24 23.68 8.44
CA ASP A 150 22.38 24.47 7.21
C ASP A 150 22.93 23.66 6.03
N LYS A 151 23.89 22.76 6.30
CA LYS A 151 24.52 21.90 5.27
C LYS A 151 23.56 20.84 4.72
N SER A 152 22.48 20.51 5.44
CA SER A 152 21.50 19.50 5.03
C SER A 152 20.25 20.11 4.37
N LEU A 153 20.16 21.44 4.23
CA LEU A 153 18.98 22.11 3.67
C LEU A 153 18.60 21.61 2.27
N THR A 154 19.56 21.52 1.34
CA THR A 154 19.30 21.05 -0.03
C THR A 154 18.83 19.60 -0.05
N LEU A 155 19.56 18.72 0.64
CA LEU A 155 19.18 17.31 0.80
C LEU A 155 17.77 17.18 1.39
N ALA A 156 17.46 18.00 2.39
CA ALA A 156 16.18 17.94 3.06
C ALA A 156 15.03 18.37 2.13
N GLN A 157 15.23 19.41 1.33
CA GLN A 157 14.25 19.85 0.35
C GLN A 157 13.97 18.78 -0.71
N GLU A 158 15.00 18.14 -1.26
CA GLU A 158 14.85 17.06 -2.24
C GLU A 158 14.05 15.87 -1.68
N GLU A 159 14.35 15.45 -0.45
CA GLU A 159 13.64 14.35 0.20
C GLU A 159 12.23 14.73 0.65
N ILE A 160 11.97 16.00 0.99
CA ILE A 160 10.62 16.51 1.27
C ILE A 160 9.77 16.48 0.00
N ASP A 161 10.30 16.97 -1.13
CA ASP A 161 9.58 16.98 -2.41
C ASP A 161 9.16 15.56 -2.82
N ARG A 162 10.09 14.60 -2.67
CA ARG A 162 9.79 13.17 -2.88
C ARG A 162 8.74 12.65 -1.89
N ALA A 163 8.91 12.94 -0.58
CA ALA A 163 8.01 12.48 0.46
C ALA A 163 6.58 12.99 0.29
N VAL A 164 6.39 14.21 -0.21
CA VAL A 164 5.07 14.77 -0.54
C VAL A 164 4.37 13.92 -1.59
N VAL A 165 5.03 13.59 -2.69
CA VAL A 165 4.44 12.75 -3.76
C VAL A 165 4.04 11.38 -3.22
N VAL A 166 4.92 10.75 -2.45
CA VAL A 166 4.67 9.42 -1.88
C VAL A 166 3.55 9.46 -0.83
N ALA A 167 3.54 10.45 0.05
CA ALA A 167 2.50 10.58 1.08
C ALA A 167 1.13 10.85 0.45
N GLU A 168 1.04 11.72 -0.56
CA GLU A 168 -0.21 11.98 -1.29
C GLU A 168 -0.72 10.74 -2.03
N SER A 169 0.19 9.90 -2.55
CA SER A 169 -0.14 8.64 -3.20
C SER A 169 -0.72 7.63 -2.20
N VAL A 170 -0.11 7.51 -1.02
CA VAL A 170 -0.66 6.71 0.09
C VAL A 170 -2.01 7.26 0.55
N VAL A 171 -2.17 8.58 0.65
CA VAL A 171 -3.44 9.24 1.01
C VAL A 171 -4.52 8.95 -0.02
N LEU A 172 -4.23 8.97 -1.32
CA LEU A 172 -5.16 8.59 -2.38
C LEU A 172 -5.70 7.18 -2.16
N VAL A 173 -4.84 6.21 -1.85
CA VAL A 173 -5.28 4.84 -1.53
C VAL A 173 -6.18 4.81 -0.30
N ARG A 174 -5.80 5.53 0.76
CA ARG A 174 -6.61 5.61 1.99
C ARG A 174 -7.98 6.21 1.71
N ASP A 175 -8.06 7.26 0.90
CA ASP A 175 -9.33 7.90 0.55
C ASP A 175 -10.22 6.94 -0.23
N LEU A 176 -9.68 6.25 -1.24
CA LEU A 176 -10.45 5.29 -2.04
C LEU A 176 -10.95 4.13 -1.18
N VAL A 177 -10.08 3.49 -0.40
CA VAL A 177 -10.45 2.39 0.51
C VAL A 177 -11.46 2.81 1.57
N ASN A 178 -11.38 4.05 2.06
CA ASN A 178 -12.34 4.55 3.06
C ASN A 178 -13.67 4.98 2.43
N THR A 179 -13.72 5.21 1.12
CA THR A 179 -14.95 5.55 0.40
C THR A 179 -15.93 4.39 0.44
N PRO A 180 -17.18 4.59 0.88
CA PRO A 180 -18.19 3.53 0.86
C PRO A 180 -18.56 3.14 -0.57
N PRO A 181 -19.02 1.89 -0.79
CA PRO A 181 -19.31 1.39 -2.13
C PRO A 181 -20.41 2.20 -2.84
N SER A 182 -21.34 2.80 -2.08
CA SER A 182 -22.34 3.73 -2.63
C SER A 182 -21.78 5.00 -3.29
N HIS A 183 -20.49 5.29 -3.08
CA HIS A 183 -19.80 6.46 -3.62
C HIS A 183 -18.57 6.08 -4.46
N LEU A 184 -18.33 4.79 -4.71
CA LEU A 184 -17.18 4.31 -5.47
C LEU A 184 -17.51 2.99 -6.17
N SER A 185 -18.38 3.05 -7.18
CA SER A 185 -18.62 1.94 -8.11
C SER A 185 -17.46 1.75 -9.08
N PRO A 186 -17.41 0.67 -9.89
CA PRO A 186 -16.35 0.47 -10.89
C PRO A 186 -16.21 1.62 -11.88
N ALA A 187 -17.34 2.19 -12.33
CA ALA A 187 -17.34 3.37 -13.20
C ALA A 187 -16.76 4.61 -12.49
N LEU A 188 -17.15 4.87 -11.23
CA LEU A 188 -16.60 5.99 -10.47
C LEU A 188 -15.11 5.83 -10.15
N LEU A 189 -14.64 4.60 -9.92
CA LEU A 189 -13.21 4.33 -9.78
C LEU A 189 -12.47 4.61 -11.09
N ALA A 190 -13.05 4.28 -12.24
CA ALA A 190 -12.51 4.65 -13.55
C ALA A 190 -12.46 6.17 -13.76
N ASP A 191 -13.51 6.89 -13.37
CA ASP A 191 -13.54 8.36 -13.44
C ASP A 191 -12.43 8.98 -12.58
N VAL A 192 -12.23 8.49 -11.36
CA VAL A 192 -11.13 8.94 -10.50
C VAL A 192 -9.76 8.63 -11.12
N ALA A 193 -9.61 7.45 -11.72
CA ALA A 193 -8.37 7.08 -12.40
C ALA A 193 -8.08 8.04 -13.58
N VAL A 194 -9.07 8.31 -14.43
CA VAL A 194 -8.94 9.27 -15.53
C VAL A 194 -8.58 10.66 -15.00
N GLU A 195 -9.31 11.18 -14.00
CA GLU A 195 -9.06 12.51 -13.45
C GLU A 195 -7.64 12.63 -12.88
N LYS A 196 -7.25 11.73 -11.98
CA LYS A 196 -6.00 11.84 -11.24
C LYS A 196 -4.77 11.47 -12.07
N ALA A 197 -4.88 10.45 -12.92
CA ALA A 197 -3.75 9.96 -13.69
C ALA A 197 -3.44 10.90 -14.88
N THR A 198 -4.45 11.37 -15.63
CA THR A 198 -4.22 12.31 -16.73
C THR A 198 -3.65 13.64 -16.23
N ALA A 199 -4.09 14.12 -15.06
CA ALA A 199 -3.51 15.31 -14.41
C ALA A 199 -2.02 15.15 -14.06
N ALA A 200 -1.53 13.91 -13.90
CA ALA A 200 -0.13 13.58 -13.68
C ALA A 200 0.65 13.27 -14.96
N GLY A 201 0.01 13.32 -16.14
CA GLY A 201 0.62 12.98 -17.42
C GLY A 201 0.67 11.47 -17.72
N VAL A 202 -0.17 10.68 -17.05
CA VAL A 202 -0.31 9.23 -17.30
C VAL A 202 -1.42 9.01 -18.34
N THR A 203 -1.15 8.16 -19.34
CA THR A 203 -2.14 7.75 -20.33
C THR A 203 -3.13 6.78 -19.68
N VAL A 204 -4.43 6.94 -19.96
CA VAL A 204 -5.50 6.10 -19.40
C VAL A 204 -6.37 5.56 -20.52
N GLU A 205 -6.63 4.26 -20.50
CA GLU A 205 -7.63 3.58 -21.32
C GLU A 205 -8.63 2.87 -20.39
N VAL A 206 -9.92 2.93 -20.72
CA VAL A 206 -10.99 2.29 -19.95
C VAL A 206 -11.84 1.45 -20.91
N LEU A 207 -11.92 0.16 -20.63
CA LEU A 207 -12.85 -0.75 -21.30
C LEU A 207 -14.11 -0.89 -20.45
N ASP A 208 -15.27 -0.65 -21.08
CA ASP A 208 -16.57 -0.89 -20.50
C ASP A 208 -17.03 -2.34 -20.68
N GLU A 209 -18.21 -2.68 -20.17
CA GLU A 209 -18.75 -4.04 -20.23
C GLU A 209 -18.93 -4.57 -21.66
N VAL A 210 -19.15 -3.68 -22.64
CA VAL A 210 -19.30 -4.07 -24.04
C VAL A 210 -17.95 -4.45 -24.62
N ALA A 211 -16.95 -3.57 -24.46
CA ALA A 211 -15.59 -3.83 -24.92
C ALA A 211 -14.95 -5.04 -24.20
N LEU A 212 -15.29 -5.25 -22.93
CA LEU A 212 -14.86 -6.42 -22.16
C LEU A 212 -15.46 -7.72 -22.71
N ALA A 213 -16.77 -7.73 -23.02
CA ALA A 213 -17.41 -8.90 -23.61
C ALA A 213 -16.84 -9.23 -25.00
N GLU A 214 -16.66 -8.23 -25.85
CA GLU A 214 -16.04 -8.38 -27.17
C GLU A 214 -14.57 -8.82 -27.09
N GLY A 215 -13.85 -8.34 -26.08
CA GLY A 215 -12.45 -8.68 -25.81
C GLY A 215 -12.25 -10.05 -25.16
N GLY A 216 -13.31 -10.77 -24.81
CA GLY A 216 -13.24 -12.10 -24.20
C GLY A 216 -12.82 -12.09 -22.73
N PHE A 217 -13.08 -11.01 -21.99
CA PHE A 217 -12.77 -10.88 -20.56
C PHE A 217 -13.85 -11.53 -19.68
N GLY A 218 -14.02 -12.85 -19.83
CA GLY A 218 -15.12 -13.58 -19.20
C GLY A 218 -15.05 -13.66 -17.66
N GLY A 219 -13.88 -13.46 -17.06
CA GLY A 219 -13.71 -13.42 -15.60
C GLY A 219 -14.22 -12.11 -15.04
N ILE A 220 -13.84 -10.99 -15.64
CA ILE A 220 -14.31 -9.66 -15.27
C ILE A 220 -15.83 -9.55 -15.49
N ILE A 221 -16.32 -9.99 -16.66
CA ILE A 221 -17.76 -9.99 -16.96
C ILE A 221 -18.53 -10.91 -16.01
N GLY A 222 -18.07 -12.15 -15.82
CA GLY A 222 -18.73 -13.11 -14.96
C GLY A 222 -18.83 -12.61 -13.51
N VAL A 223 -17.78 -12.01 -12.96
CA VAL A 223 -17.85 -11.45 -11.60
C VAL A 223 -18.79 -10.25 -11.53
N GLY A 224 -18.74 -9.35 -12.52
CA GLY A 224 -19.50 -8.10 -12.50
C GLY A 224 -20.98 -8.21 -12.89
N GLN A 225 -21.39 -9.25 -13.63
CA GLN A 225 -22.75 -9.36 -14.19
C GLN A 225 -23.86 -9.39 -13.13
N GLY A 226 -23.52 -9.74 -11.89
CA GLY A 226 -24.47 -9.76 -10.78
C GLY A 226 -24.86 -8.37 -10.27
N SER A 227 -24.07 -7.33 -10.58
CA SER A 227 -24.29 -5.97 -10.08
C SER A 227 -25.02 -5.08 -11.08
N ALA A 228 -25.77 -4.11 -10.57
CA ALA A 228 -26.28 -2.98 -11.35
C ALA A 228 -25.17 -1.98 -11.76
N ASN A 229 -23.98 -2.09 -11.17
CA ASN A 229 -22.80 -1.32 -11.51
C ASN A 229 -21.90 -2.16 -12.42
N PRO A 230 -21.90 -1.93 -13.75
CA PRO A 230 -21.18 -2.77 -14.70
C PRO A 230 -19.66 -2.71 -14.50
N PRO A 231 -18.93 -3.80 -14.82
CA PRO A 231 -17.49 -3.86 -14.62
C PRO A 231 -16.69 -2.99 -15.59
N ARG A 232 -15.44 -2.70 -15.25
CA ARG A 232 -14.49 -1.91 -16.04
C ARG A 232 -13.12 -2.57 -16.03
N LEU A 233 -12.34 -2.43 -17.10
CA LEU A 233 -10.89 -2.64 -17.04
C LEU A 233 -10.21 -1.31 -17.33
N ILE A 234 -9.37 -0.86 -16.41
CA ILE A 234 -8.62 0.39 -16.56
C ILE A 234 -7.15 0.03 -16.80
N ARG A 235 -6.58 0.57 -17.87
CA ARG A 235 -5.15 0.52 -18.19
C ARG A 235 -4.54 1.90 -17.99
N LEU A 236 -3.42 1.95 -17.28
CA LEU A 236 -2.61 3.13 -17.03
C LEU A 236 -1.23 2.93 -17.68
N GLU A 237 -0.64 3.98 -18.25
CA GLU A 237 0.72 3.94 -18.76
C GLU A 237 1.47 5.24 -18.42
N TRP A 238 2.54 5.09 -17.64
CA TRP A 238 3.61 6.07 -17.54
C TRP A 238 4.75 5.62 -18.43
N ARG A 239 5.05 6.41 -19.48
CA ARG A 239 6.17 6.14 -20.40
C ARG A 239 7.36 7.04 -20.04
N GLY A 240 8.12 6.64 -19.03
CA GLY A 240 9.35 7.32 -18.62
C GLY A 240 10.64 6.72 -19.16
N GLY A 241 10.59 5.52 -19.76
CA GLY A 241 11.76 4.76 -20.23
C GLY A 241 11.55 4.14 -21.61
N GLY A 242 12.06 2.92 -21.83
CA GLY A 242 11.99 2.20 -23.10
C GLY A 242 10.56 1.88 -23.58
N GLU A 243 10.44 1.37 -24.82
CA GLU A 243 9.16 1.04 -25.45
C GLU A 243 8.38 -0.06 -24.70
N SER A 244 9.08 -1.10 -24.23
CA SER A 244 8.48 -2.18 -23.43
C SER A 244 8.39 -1.79 -21.95
N PRO A 245 7.30 -2.15 -21.23
CA PRO A 245 7.20 -1.87 -19.81
C PRO A 245 8.24 -2.65 -19.00
N ALA A 246 9.05 -1.96 -18.20
CA ALA A 246 9.95 -2.65 -17.27
C ALA A 246 9.20 -3.21 -16.04
N LEU A 247 7.96 -2.75 -15.83
CA LEU A 247 7.10 -3.14 -14.74
C LEU A 247 5.62 -3.02 -15.16
N ALA A 248 4.88 -4.12 -15.07
CA ALA A 248 3.42 -4.14 -15.16
C ALA A 248 2.85 -4.44 -13.77
N LEU A 249 1.96 -3.56 -13.29
CA LEU A 249 1.28 -3.70 -12.01
C LEU A 249 -0.18 -4.10 -12.25
N VAL A 250 -0.68 -5.13 -11.57
CA VAL A 250 -2.07 -5.60 -11.73
C VAL A 250 -2.80 -5.56 -10.38
N GLY A 251 -3.83 -4.73 -10.24
CA GLY A 251 -4.45 -4.46 -8.94
C GLY A 251 -5.90 -4.94 -8.86
N LYS A 252 -6.23 -5.82 -7.90
CA LYS A 252 -7.63 -6.25 -7.67
C LYS A 252 -8.52 -5.03 -7.41
N GLY A 253 -9.58 -4.88 -8.20
CA GLY A 253 -10.47 -3.71 -8.20
C GLY A 253 -11.92 -4.02 -7.80
N ILE A 254 -12.17 -4.92 -6.85
CA ILE A 254 -13.54 -5.23 -6.42
C ILE A 254 -14.06 -4.14 -5.50
N THR A 255 -14.93 -3.29 -6.01
CA THR A 255 -15.42 -2.09 -5.30
C THR A 255 -16.33 -2.41 -4.11
N PHE A 256 -17.02 -3.55 -4.18
CA PHE A 256 -17.66 -4.18 -3.06
C PHE A 256 -17.75 -5.68 -3.31
N ASP A 257 -17.50 -6.47 -2.25
CA ASP A 257 -17.54 -7.92 -2.31
C ASP A 257 -18.52 -8.47 -1.27
N SER A 258 -19.71 -8.87 -1.70
CA SER A 258 -20.63 -9.61 -0.84
C SER A 258 -20.36 -11.11 -0.84
N GLY A 259 -19.46 -11.59 -1.71
CA GLY A 259 -19.24 -13.01 -2.03
C GLY A 259 -20.15 -13.57 -3.14
N GLY A 260 -21.00 -12.74 -3.76
CA GLY A 260 -21.98 -13.20 -4.74
C GLY A 260 -23.00 -14.19 -4.14
N LEU A 261 -23.26 -15.31 -4.82
CA LEU A 261 -24.15 -16.37 -4.32
C LEU A 261 -23.54 -17.20 -3.19
N SER A 262 -22.21 -17.27 -3.11
CA SER A 262 -21.45 -17.74 -1.95
C SER A 262 -21.35 -16.65 -0.88
N LEU A 263 -22.51 -16.13 -0.46
CA LEU A 263 -22.65 -14.93 0.36
C LEU A 263 -21.82 -14.96 1.65
N LYS A 264 -21.06 -13.89 1.90
CA LYS A 264 -20.30 -13.71 3.13
C LYS A 264 -21.22 -13.53 4.35
N PRO A 265 -20.78 -14.01 5.54
CA PRO A 265 -21.41 -13.62 6.79
C PRO A 265 -21.39 -12.09 7.00
N PRO A 266 -22.40 -11.48 7.65
CA PRO A 266 -22.50 -10.01 7.78
C PRO A 266 -21.26 -9.32 8.35
N THR A 267 -20.63 -9.89 9.39
CA THR A 267 -19.45 -9.31 10.04
C THR A 267 -18.20 -9.33 9.15
N ALA A 268 -18.12 -10.29 8.21
CA ALA A 268 -17.05 -10.34 7.22
C ALA A 268 -17.27 -9.31 6.10
N MET A 269 -18.49 -8.78 5.95
CA MET A 269 -18.87 -7.88 4.86
C MET A 269 -18.64 -6.39 5.19
N GLU A 270 -18.61 -6.01 6.47
CA GLU A 270 -18.58 -4.60 6.93
C GLU A 270 -17.44 -3.76 6.34
N TRP A 271 -16.30 -4.40 6.03
CA TRP A 271 -15.11 -3.74 5.53
C TRP A 271 -14.79 -4.09 4.07
N MET A 272 -15.66 -4.83 3.35
CA MET A 272 -15.44 -5.27 1.96
C MET A 272 -15.38 -4.15 0.92
N LYS A 273 -15.62 -2.89 1.31
CA LYS A 273 -15.21 -1.72 0.51
C LYS A 273 -13.69 -1.64 0.29
N THR A 274 -12.90 -2.37 1.09
CA THR A 274 -11.43 -2.44 0.96
C THR A 274 -11.00 -3.30 -0.21
N ASP A 275 -11.91 -4.05 -0.84
CA ASP A 275 -11.56 -5.12 -1.76
C ASP A 275 -11.06 -4.65 -3.15
N MET A 276 -10.90 -3.33 -3.27
CA MET A 276 -10.29 -2.60 -4.37
C MET A 276 -8.94 -1.96 -3.99
N ALA A 277 -8.41 -2.26 -2.80
CA ALA A 277 -7.15 -1.67 -2.32
C ALA A 277 -5.95 -1.99 -3.24
N GLY A 278 -5.97 -3.14 -3.92
CA GLY A 278 -4.97 -3.48 -4.94
C GLY A 278 -4.98 -2.51 -6.12
N ALA A 279 -6.15 -2.29 -6.72
CA ALA A 279 -6.32 -1.30 -7.79
C ALA A 279 -5.94 0.11 -7.33
N ALA A 280 -6.37 0.51 -6.13
CA ALA A 280 -5.99 1.81 -5.56
C ALA A 280 -4.46 1.96 -5.46
N ALA A 281 -3.75 0.93 -4.98
CA ALA A 281 -2.30 0.93 -4.88
C ALA A 281 -1.61 1.02 -6.25
N VAL A 282 -2.15 0.33 -7.27
CA VAL A 282 -1.66 0.45 -8.66
C VAL A 282 -1.84 1.87 -9.19
N LEU A 283 -3.04 2.43 -9.11
CA LEU A 283 -3.33 3.80 -9.54
C LEU A 283 -2.38 4.81 -8.90
N ALA A 284 -2.26 4.77 -7.57
CA ALA A 284 -1.41 5.68 -6.83
C ALA A 284 0.08 5.52 -7.19
N THR A 285 0.54 4.30 -7.42
CA THR A 285 1.94 4.04 -7.77
C THR A 285 2.29 4.57 -9.16
N VAL A 286 1.44 4.34 -10.17
CA VAL A 286 1.70 4.84 -11.53
C VAL A 286 1.69 6.37 -11.55
N ILE A 287 0.78 7.01 -10.82
CA ILE A 287 0.77 8.47 -10.61
C ILE A 287 2.07 8.93 -9.93
N ALA A 288 2.51 8.24 -8.88
CA ALA A 288 3.75 8.59 -8.19
C ALA A 288 4.96 8.48 -9.12
N ALA A 289 5.06 7.42 -9.93
CA ALA A 289 6.13 7.23 -10.90
C ALA A 289 6.19 8.40 -11.90
N ALA A 290 5.05 8.85 -12.40
CA ALA A 290 4.94 10.00 -13.30
C ALA A 290 5.34 11.31 -12.62
N ARG A 291 4.83 11.57 -11.41
CA ARG A 291 5.11 12.80 -10.66
C ARG A 291 6.57 12.90 -10.22
N LEU A 292 7.20 11.78 -9.89
CA LEU A 292 8.63 11.67 -9.62
C LEU A 292 9.48 11.64 -10.89
N ARG A 293 8.84 11.59 -12.07
CA ARG A 293 9.47 11.50 -13.40
C ARG A 293 10.48 10.35 -13.47
N LEU A 294 10.11 9.19 -12.92
CA LEU A 294 10.99 8.03 -12.92
C LEU A 294 11.30 7.62 -14.36
N PRO A 295 12.58 7.37 -14.72
CA PRO A 295 12.98 7.04 -16.08
C PRO A 295 12.72 5.55 -16.39
N VAL A 296 11.48 5.13 -16.23
CA VAL A 296 11.02 3.74 -16.39
C VAL A 296 9.61 3.74 -16.96
N THR A 297 9.32 2.80 -17.86
CA THR A 297 7.97 2.58 -18.37
C THR A 297 7.22 1.64 -17.44
N VAL A 298 6.10 2.09 -16.90
CA VAL A 298 5.25 1.35 -15.96
C VAL A 298 3.82 1.30 -16.49
N THR A 299 3.25 0.10 -16.59
CA THR A 299 1.82 -0.08 -16.89
C THR A 299 1.05 -0.55 -15.67
N GLY A 300 -0.20 -0.12 -15.55
CA GLY A 300 -1.10 -0.46 -14.46
C GLY A 300 -2.41 -1.01 -15.00
N TRP A 301 -2.82 -2.20 -14.55
CA TRP A 301 -4.04 -2.87 -14.96
C TRP A 301 -4.97 -3.06 -13.76
N MET A 302 -6.17 -2.49 -13.82
CA MET A 302 -7.14 -2.53 -12.74
C MET A 302 -8.45 -3.15 -13.22
N PRO A 303 -8.61 -4.49 -13.08
CA PRO A 303 -9.88 -5.14 -13.34
C PRO A 303 -10.88 -4.81 -12.21
N CYS A 304 -11.84 -3.95 -12.53
CA CYS A 304 -12.81 -3.42 -11.59
C CYS A 304 -14.19 -4.04 -11.77
N ALA A 305 -14.76 -4.52 -10.69
CA ALA A 305 -16.11 -5.09 -10.67
C ALA A 305 -16.77 -4.85 -9.30
N GLU A 306 -18.03 -5.24 -9.18
CA GLU A 306 -18.75 -5.33 -7.92
C GLU A 306 -19.40 -6.72 -7.84
N ASN A 307 -19.07 -7.50 -6.81
CA ASN A 307 -19.52 -8.88 -6.68
C ASN A 307 -20.78 -8.95 -5.81
N MET A 308 -21.94 -9.13 -6.46
CA MET A 308 -23.26 -9.02 -5.84
C MET A 308 -24.14 -10.24 -6.17
N PRO A 309 -24.97 -10.74 -5.23
CA PRO A 309 -26.02 -11.68 -5.55
C PRO A 309 -27.13 -10.98 -6.34
N SER A 310 -27.57 -11.61 -7.42
CA SER A 310 -28.75 -11.21 -8.18
C SER A 310 -29.28 -12.40 -8.99
N GLY A 311 -30.35 -12.18 -9.76
CA GLY A 311 -30.85 -13.19 -10.72
C GLY A 311 -29.86 -13.48 -11.85
N ASP A 312 -28.94 -12.56 -12.13
CA ASP A 312 -27.97 -12.65 -13.22
C ASP A 312 -26.56 -13.03 -12.73
N ALA A 313 -26.34 -13.12 -11.41
CA ALA A 313 -25.03 -13.42 -10.84
C ALA A 313 -24.45 -14.77 -11.32
N ILE A 314 -23.13 -14.85 -11.50
CA ILE A 314 -22.43 -16.13 -11.68
C ILE A 314 -22.77 -17.08 -10.55
N ARG A 315 -22.84 -18.37 -10.86
CA ARG A 315 -23.21 -19.43 -9.93
C ARG A 315 -22.02 -20.36 -9.68
N PRO A 316 -21.96 -20.97 -8.50
CA PRO A 316 -21.20 -22.21 -8.35
C PRO A 316 -21.59 -23.21 -9.45
N SER A 317 -20.59 -23.89 -10.00
CA SER A 317 -20.62 -24.79 -11.16
C SER A 317 -20.72 -24.13 -12.54
N ASP A 318 -20.79 -22.80 -12.66
CA ASP A 318 -20.64 -22.16 -13.97
C ASP A 318 -19.20 -22.31 -14.49
N VAL A 319 -19.04 -22.42 -15.81
CA VAL A 319 -17.73 -22.43 -16.48
C VAL A 319 -17.56 -21.13 -17.26
N LEU A 320 -16.57 -20.34 -16.86
CA LEU A 320 -16.20 -19.10 -17.54
C LEU A 320 -15.10 -19.38 -18.57
N THR A 321 -15.14 -18.68 -19.71
CA THR A 321 -13.99 -18.64 -20.64
C THR A 321 -13.28 -17.31 -20.43
N LEU A 322 -12.05 -17.37 -19.91
CA LEU A 322 -11.25 -16.18 -19.62
C LEU A 322 -10.52 -15.67 -20.86
N ARG A 323 -9.95 -14.46 -20.76
CA ARG A 323 -9.04 -13.90 -21.76
C ARG A 323 -7.89 -14.89 -21.96
N GLY A 324 -7.56 -15.17 -23.23
CA GLY A 324 -6.60 -16.22 -23.60
C GLY A 324 -7.22 -17.60 -23.81
N GLY A 325 -8.51 -17.79 -23.50
CA GLY A 325 -9.29 -18.97 -23.87
C GLY A 325 -9.41 -20.07 -22.81
N THR A 326 -8.68 -19.97 -21.69
CA THR A 326 -8.74 -20.93 -20.58
C THR A 326 -10.15 -20.98 -19.98
N ARG A 327 -10.67 -22.20 -19.77
CA ARG A 327 -11.96 -22.42 -19.12
C ARG A 327 -11.79 -22.66 -17.63
N VAL A 328 -12.52 -21.89 -16.83
CA VAL A 328 -12.48 -21.96 -15.36
C VAL A 328 -13.83 -22.38 -14.80
N GLU A 329 -13.85 -23.48 -14.04
CA GLU A 329 -15.01 -23.87 -13.23
C GLU A 329 -15.06 -23.02 -11.96
N VAL A 330 -16.17 -22.31 -11.76
CA VAL A 330 -16.40 -21.49 -10.57
C VAL A 330 -17.03 -22.37 -9.50
N LEU A 331 -16.28 -22.74 -8.46
CA LEU A 331 -16.81 -23.53 -7.34
C LEU A 331 -17.20 -22.67 -6.13
N ASN A 332 -16.70 -21.44 -6.07
CA ASN A 332 -17.04 -20.47 -5.03
C ASN A 332 -17.01 -19.05 -5.62
N THR A 333 -18.13 -18.32 -5.54
CA THR A 333 -18.23 -16.96 -6.10
C THR A 333 -17.64 -15.89 -5.17
N ASP A 334 -17.22 -16.27 -3.96
CA ASP A 334 -16.43 -15.47 -3.00
C ASP A 334 -14.92 -15.59 -3.25
N ALA A 335 -14.55 -16.31 -4.32
CA ALA A 335 -13.20 -16.36 -4.86
C ALA A 335 -13.17 -15.67 -6.23
N GLU A 336 -13.79 -14.48 -6.30
CA GLU A 336 -13.97 -13.64 -7.47
C GLU A 336 -12.69 -12.88 -7.86
N GLY A 337 -11.91 -12.42 -6.88
CA GLY A 337 -10.74 -11.59 -7.12
C GLY A 337 -9.72 -12.24 -8.05
N ARG A 338 -9.51 -13.55 -7.91
CA ARG A 338 -8.59 -14.30 -8.78
C ARG A 338 -9.11 -14.43 -10.21
N LEU A 339 -10.43 -14.45 -10.42
CA LEU A 339 -11.04 -14.53 -11.75
C LEU A 339 -10.83 -13.22 -12.53
N VAL A 340 -11.06 -12.08 -11.87
CA VAL A 340 -10.85 -10.76 -12.52
C VAL A 340 -9.37 -10.46 -12.75
N LEU A 341 -8.51 -10.91 -11.83
CA LEU A 341 -7.05 -10.79 -11.98
C LEU A 341 -6.50 -11.68 -13.09
N ALA A 342 -7.00 -12.89 -13.26
CA ALA A 342 -6.56 -13.80 -14.33
C ALA A 342 -6.68 -13.15 -15.72
N ASP A 343 -7.84 -12.54 -16.00
CA ASP A 343 -8.09 -11.78 -17.22
C ASP A 343 -7.08 -10.62 -17.42
N ALA A 344 -6.81 -9.86 -16.35
CA ALA A 344 -5.88 -8.74 -16.39
C ALA A 344 -4.41 -9.17 -16.47
N LEU A 345 -4.03 -10.30 -15.87
CA LEU A 345 -2.68 -10.87 -15.94
C LEU A 345 -2.36 -11.32 -17.37
N VAL A 346 -3.29 -12.00 -18.04
CA VAL A 346 -3.12 -12.37 -19.46
C VAL A 346 -2.93 -11.12 -20.29
N ARG A 347 -3.79 -10.11 -20.10
CA ARG A 347 -3.70 -8.85 -20.86
C ARG A 347 -2.42 -8.06 -20.56
N ALA A 348 -1.93 -8.06 -19.32
CA ALA A 348 -0.67 -7.43 -18.95
C ALA A 348 0.53 -8.14 -19.60
N ALA A 349 0.50 -9.48 -19.66
CA ALA A 349 1.55 -10.28 -20.27
C ALA A 349 1.65 -10.08 -21.80
N GLU A 350 0.55 -9.72 -22.48
CA GLU A 350 0.55 -9.36 -23.92
C GLU A 350 1.48 -8.17 -24.24
N GLU A 351 1.78 -7.31 -23.26
CA GLU A 351 2.73 -6.18 -23.41
C GLU A 351 4.21 -6.59 -23.22
N ALA A 352 4.47 -7.87 -22.92
CA ALA A 352 5.79 -8.44 -22.65
C ALA A 352 6.63 -7.63 -21.64
N PRO A 353 6.12 -7.37 -20.42
CA PRO A 353 6.87 -6.62 -19.43
C PRO A 353 8.02 -7.43 -18.80
N ASP A 354 9.08 -6.75 -18.36
CA ASP A 354 10.21 -7.40 -17.67
C ASP A 354 9.81 -8.01 -16.30
N LEU A 355 8.75 -7.47 -15.68
CA LEU A 355 8.20 -7.94 -14.41
C LEU A 355 6.73 -7.61 -14.30
N ILE A 356 5.94 -8.61 -13.92
CA ILE A 356 4.54 -8.49 -13.56
C ILE A 356 4.43 -8.59 -12.03
N VAL A 357 3.79 -7.61 -11.39
CA VAL A 357 3.44 -7.70 -9.97
C VAL A 357 1.95 -7.47 -9.80
N ASP A 358 1.24 -8.47 -9.31
CA ASP A 358 -0.16 -8.31 -8.94
C ASP A 358 -0.34 -8.09 -7.43
N ILE A 359 -1.32 -7.26 -7.07
CA ILE A 359 -1.59 -6.82 -5.71
C ILE A 359 -3.07 -6.98 -5.43
N ALA A 360 -3.40 -7.74 -4.38
CA ALA A 360 -4.79 -8.06 -4.11
C ALA A 360 -5.08 -8.29 -2.64
N THR A 361 -6.25 -7.85 -2.20
CA THR A 361 -6.90 -8.33 -0.97
C THR A 361 -7.52 -9.70 -1.24
N LEU A 362 -6.68 -10.72 -1.44
CA LEU A 362 -7.13 -11.92 -2.14
C LEU A 362 -7.71 -12.99 -1.22
N THR A 363 -7.10 -13.21 -0.05
CA THR A 363 -7.50 -14.34 0.78
C THR A 363 -7.61 -14.00 2.27
N GLY A 364 -8.67 -14.49 2.91
CA GLY A 364 -8.72 -14.55 4.37
C GLY A 364 -7.63 -15.46 4.97
N ALA A 365 -7.07 -16.38 4.18
CA ALA A 365 -5.96 -17.24 4.59
C ALA A 365 -4.67 -16.44 4.86
N GLN A 366 -4.38 -15.40 4.08
CA GLN A 366 -3.25 -14.49 4.36
C GLN A 366 -3.38 -13.89 5.77
N ILE A 367 -4.58 -13.43 6.13
CA ILE A 367 -4.86 -12.84 7.45
C ILE A 367 -4.60 -13.85 8.57
N VAL A 368 -5.05 -15.10 8.40
CA VAL A 368 -4.83 -16.18 9.38
C VAL A 368 -3.34 -16.50 9.52
N SER A 369 -2.59 -16.48 8.42
CA SER A 369 -1.17 -16.84 8.42
C SER A 369 -0.23 -15.73 8.91
N LEU A 370 -0.44 -14.48 8.48
CA LEU A 370 0.51 -13.38 8.67
C LEU A 370 -0.09 -12.19 9.45
N GLY A 371 -1.37 -12.26 9.80
CA GLY A 371 -2.06 -11.22 10.54
C GLY A 371 -2.34 -9.95 9.73
N GLN A 372 -2.53 -8.85 10.45
CA GLN A 372 -3.08 -7.59 9.93
C GLN A 372 -2.03 -6.57 9.50
N ARG A 373 -0.74 -6.94 9.49
CA ARG A 373 0.36 -5.97 9.28
C ARG A 373 1.43 -6.42 8.30
N THR A 374 1.41 -7.69 7.88
CA THR A 374 2.44 -8.27 7.02
C THR A 374 1.78 -8.84 5.78
N SER A 375 2.19 -8.37 4.60
CA SER A 375 1.71 -8.91 3.32
C SER A 375 2.41 -10.22 3.00
N GLY A 376 1.72 -11.15 2.34
CA GLY A 376 2.36 -12.34 1.78
C GLY A 376 2.82 -12.06 0.35
N VAL A 377 4.03 -12.47 -0.01
CA VAL A 377 4.48 -12.43 -1.41
C VAL A 377 4.83 -13.83 -1.89
N MET A 378 4.32 -14.20 -3.07
CA MET A 378 4.55 -15.49 -3.73
C MET A 378 4.91 -15.21 -5.18
N GLY A 379 5.63 -16.11 -5.83
CA GLY A 379 5.99 -15.94 -7.23
C GLY A 379 7.24 -16.71 -7.60
N ARG A 380 7.92 -16.23 -8.63
CA ARG A 380 9.19 -16.78 -9.10
C ARG A 380 10.34 -16.06 -8.38
N ASP A 381 11.40 -16.79 -8.05
CA ASP A 381 12.43 -16.36 -7.09
C ASP A 381 12.93 -14.92 -7.29
N GLY A 382 13.33 -14.55 -8.52
CA GLY A 382 13.84 -13.21 -8.82
C GLY A 382 12.82 -12.07 -8.65
N ALA A 383 11.53 -12.34 -8.80
CA ALA A 383 10.47 -11.35 -8.61
C ALA A 383 10.14 -11.16 -7.12
N VAL A 384 10.06 -12.27 -6.37
CA VAL A 384 9.80 -12.27 -4.92
C VAL A 384 10.89 -11.50 -4.18
N ASP A 385 12.15 -11.76 -4.51
CA ASP A 385 13.29 -11.07 -3.91
C ASP A 385 13.30 -9.56 -4.21
N ALA A 386 12.92 -9.18 -5.43
CA ALA A 386 12.84 -7.76 -5.82
C ALA A 386 11.78 -7.01 -4.98
N VAL A 387 10.62 -7.61 -4.76
CA VAL A 387 9.56 -7.06 -3.91
C VAL A 387 10.01 -7.00 -2.45
N ALA A 388 10.56 -8.10 -1.92
CA ALA A 388 11.01 -8.16 -0.53
C ALA A 388 12.10 -7.12 -0.23
N LYS A 389 13.05 -6.92 -1.16
CA LYS A 389 14.09 -5.88 -1.06
C LYS A 389 13.50 -4.47 -1.06
N ALA A 390 12.53 -4.19 -1.94
CA ALA A 390 11.86 -2.90 -1.98
C ALA A 390 11.03 -2.63 -0.70
N ALA A 391 10.40 -3.66 -0.15
CA ALA A 391 9.64 -3.58 1.09
C ALA A 391 10.54 -3.28 2.29
N ALA A 392 11.69 -3.98 2.38
CA ALA A 392 12.70 -3.74 3.42
C ALA A 392 13.22 -2.29 3.39
N ALA A 393 13.48 -1.73 2.21
CA ALA A 393 13.95 -0.35 2.05
C ALA A 393 12.91 0.72 2.44
N THR A 394 11.63 0.36 2.49
CA THR A 394 10.53 1.32 2.76
C THR A 394 9.86 1.12 4.11
N GLY A 395 10.21 0.06 4.84
CA GLY A 395 9.64 -0.28 6.13
C GLY A 395 8.24 -0.89 6.06
N GLU A 396 7.79 -1.31 4.87
CA GLU A 396 6.56 -2.10 4.70
C GLU A 396 6.85 -3.58 4.93
N SER A 397 6.04 -4.23 5.76
CA SER A 397 6.28 -5.63 6.12
C SER A 397 5.72 -6.56 5.05
N VAL A 398 6.62 -7.32 4.42
CA VAL A 398 6.33 -8.35 3.43
C VAL A 398 7.05 -9.63 3.86
N TRP A 399 6.39 -10.77 3.69
CA TRP A 399 6.97 -12.08 3.96
C TRP A 399 6.91 -12.98 2.72
N PRO A 400 8.06 -13.46 2.21
CA PRO A 400 8.11 -14.47 1.17
C PRO A 400 7.46 -15.78 1.62
N MET A 401 6.46 -16.21 0.86
CA MET A 401 5.74 -17.47 1.07
C MET A 401 6.08 -18.46 -0.06
N PRO A 402 6.13 -19.77 0.22
CA PRO A 402 6.46 -20.77 -0.80
C PRO A 402 5.30 -20.97 -1.80
N LEU A 403 5.59 -21.60 -2.93
CA LEU A 403 4.59 -22.13 -3.87
C LEU A 403 4.74 -23.66 -4.02
N PRO A 404 4.30 -24.47 -3.03
CA PRO A 404 4.49 -25.91 -3.08
C PRO A 404 3.70 -26.55 -4.23
N PRO A 405 4.34 -27.31 -5.15
CA PRO A 405 3.72 -27.78 -6.39
C PRO A 405 2.53 -28.74 -6.15
N GLU A 406 2.50 -29.46 -5.03
CA GLU A 406 1.43 -30.38 -4.68
C GLU A 406 0.06 -29.69 -4.51
N LEU A 407 0.05 -28.40 -4.17
CA LEU A 407 -1.19 -27.62 -4.02
C LEU A 407 -1.85 -27.29 -5.36
N ARG A 408 -1.08 -27.25 -6.47
CA ARG A 408 -1.63 -26.97 -7.80
C ARG A 408 -2.66 -28.03 -8.21
N LYS A 409 -2.41 -29.30 -7.91
CA LYS A 409 -3.32 -30.42 -8.25
C LYS A 409 -4.71 -30.27 -7.60
N GLY A 410 -4.80 -29.56 -6.47
CA GLY A 410 -6.07 -29.27 -5.82
C GLY A 410 -7.02 -28.43 -6.67
N LEU A 411 -6.52 -27.74 -7.71
CA LEU A 411 -7.31 -26.91 -8.63
C LEU A 411 -7.75 -27.65 -9.89
N ASP A 412 -7.50 -28.94 -10.03
CA ASP A 412 -7.94 -29.70 -11.20
C ASP A 412 -9.47 -29.77 -11.24
N SER A 413 -10.05 -29.40 -12.38
CA SER A 413 -11.50 -29.47 -12.63
C SER A 413 -11.85 -30.75 -13.40
N THR A 414 -13.08 -31.24 -13.22
CA THR A 414 -13.61 -32.38 -14.00
C THR A 414 -14.36 -31.93 -15.26
N VAL A 415 -14.66 -30.64 -15.41
CA VAL A 415 -15.51 -30.07 -16.47
C VAL A 415 -14.87 -28.88 -17.21
N ALA A 416 -13.76 -28.33 -16.69
CA ALA A 416 -13.01 -27.21 -17.26
C ALA A 416 -11.49 -27.45 -17.14
N ASP A 417 -10.68 -26.51 -17.60
CA ASP A 417 -9.21 -26.64 -17.57
C ASP A 417 -8.65 -26.51 -16.14
N ILE A 418 -9.32 -25.70 -15.30
CA ILE A 418 -8.96 -25.46 -13.91
C ILE A 418 -10.21 -25.02 -13.12
N ALA A 419 -10.26 -25.29 -11.82
CA ALA A 419 -11.28 -24.75 -10.90
C ALA A 419 -10.74 -23.51 -10.18
N ASN A 420 -11.61 -22.56 -9.83
CA ASN A 420 -11.17 -21.35 -9.14
C ASN A 420 -10.77 -21.59 -7.67
N VAL A 421 -11.29 -22.66 -7.04
CA VAL A 421 -10.90 -23.13 -5.71
C VAL A 421 -10.87 -24.66 -5.69
N PRO A 422 -10.25 -25.30 -4.68
CA PRO A 422 -10.30 -26.74 -4.54
C PRO A 422 -11.74 -27.25 -4.32
N PRO A 423 -12.14 -28.36 -4.97
CA PRO A 423 -13.42 -29.00 -4.73
C PRO A 423 -13.64 -29.34 -3.25
N GLY A 424 -14.89 -29.26 -2.79
CA GLY A 424 -15.26 -29.55 -1.40
C GLY A 424 -14.97 -28.44 -0.40
N GLY A 425 -14.48 -27.27 -0.84
CA GLY A 425 -14.35 -26.09 0.01
C GLY A 425 -13.24 -26.16 1.05
N SER A 426 -12.16 -26.91 0.76
CA SER A 426 -10.98 -26.93 1.63
C SER A 426 -10.41 -25.53 1.80
N ARG A 427 -10.05 -25.19 3.03
CA ARG A 427 -9.45 -23.90 3.40
C ARG A 427 -7.92 -23.98 3.53
N ASP A 428 -7.37 -25.19 3.41
CA ASP A 428 -5.97 -25.47 3.67
C ASP A 428 -5.09 -24.81 2.61
N GLY A 429 -4.07 -24.06 3.07
CA GLY A 429 -3.16 -23.37 2.16
C GLY A 429 -3.82 -22.34 1.24
N GLY A 430 -5.01 -21.82 1.59
CA GLY A 430 -5.85 -21.02 0.67
C GLY A 430 -5.15 -19.85 -0.02
N MET A 431 -4.20 -19.19 0.64
CA MET A 431 -3.37 -18.13 0.04
C MET A 431 -2.46 -18.68 -1.07
N LEU A 432 -1.78 -19.81 -0.81
CA LEU A 432 -0.87 -20.45 -1.76
C LEU A 432 -1.64 -21.05 -2.94
N VAL A 433 -2.82 -21.61 -2.67
CA VAL A 433 -3.73 -22.11 -3.70
C VAL A 433 -4.21 -20.98 -4.62
N ALA A 434 -4.53 -19.80 -4.06
CA ALA A 434 -4.89 -18.64 -4.87
C ALA A 434 -3.73 -18.18 -5.76
N ALA A 435 -2.51 -18.17 -5.22
CA ALA A 435 -1.31 -17.84 -6.00
C ALA A 435 -1.04 -18.86 -7.11
N HIS A 436 -1.24 -20.16 -6.88
CA HIS A 436 -1.17 -21.19 -7.94
C HIS A 436 -2.20 -21.00 -9.03
N PHE A 437 -3.41 -20.56 -8.68
CA PHE A 437 -4.43 -20.21 -9.66
C PHE A 437 -3.96 -19.04 -10.53
N LEU A 438 -3.44 -17.96 -9.93
CA LEU A 438 -2.95 -16.79 -10.66
C LEU A 438 -1.76 -17.13 -11.56
N ALA A 439 -0.81 -17.93 -11.07
CA ALA A 439 0.37 -18.35 -11.82
C ALA A 439 0.03 -19.07 -13.15
N HIS A 440 -1.13 -19.74 -13.23
CA HIS A 440 -1.60 -20.39 -14.45
C HIS A 440 -1.89 -19.40 -15.60
N PHE A 441 -2.15 -18.13 -15.28
CA PHE A 441 -2.48 -17.07 -16.24
C PHE A 441 -1.29 -16.19 -16.60
N VAL A 442 -0.09 -16.58 -16.17
CA VAL A 442 1.16 -15.87 -16.44
C VAL A 442 2.10 -16.81 -17.22
N PRO A 443 2.62 -16.40 -18.39
CA PRO A 443 3.57 -17.23 -19.16
C PRO A 443 4.74 -17.71 -18.30
N ASP A 444 5.19 -18.95 -18.43
CA ASP A 444 6.18 -19.58 -17.55
C ASP A 444 7.52 -18.83 -17.48
N GLU A 445 7.90 -18.16 -18.56
CA GLU A 445 9.13 -17.39 -18.71
C GLU A 445 9.09 -15.99 -18.10
N ALA A 446 7.90 -15.44 -17.81
CA ALA A 446 7.78 -14.08 -17.28
C ALA A 446 8.39 -13.95 -15.86
N SER A 447 8.83 -12.75 -15.46
CA SER A 447 9.08 -12.51 -14.04
C SER A 447 7.75 -12.14 -13.38
N TRP A 448 7.36 -12.84 -12.30
CA TRP A 448 6.06 -12.60 -11.66
C TRP A 448 6.08 -12.75 -10.15
N ALA A 449 5.42 -11.82 -9.47
CA ALA A 449 5.10 -11.88 -8.05
C ALA A 449 3.64 -11.48 -7.78
N HIS A 450 2.98 -12.23 -6.91
CA HIS A 450 1.69 -11.90 -6.31
C HIS A 450 1.90 -11.41 -4.87
N ILE A 451 1.30 -10.27 -4.54
CA ILE A 451 1.28 -9.69 -3.19
C ILE A 451 -0.14 -9.75 -2.62
N ASP A 452 -0.36 -10.64 -1.64
CA ASP A 452 -1.62 -10.70 -0.89
C ASP A 452 -1.57 -9.69 0.27
N ILE A 453 -2.40 -8.65 0.17
CA ILE A 453 -2.53 -7.54 1.12
C ILE A 453 -3.84 -7.58 1.91
N ALA A 454 -4.57 -8.71 1.93
CA ALA A 454 -5.89 -8.81 2.57
C ALA A 454 -5.94 -8.21 3.98
N GLY A 455 -5.05 -8.62 4.87
CA GLY A 455 -4.91 -8.10 6.22
C GLY A 455 -4.35 -6.68 6.30
N PRO A 456 -3.14 -6.40 5.77
CA PRO A 456 -2.52 -5.10 5.94
C PRO A 456 -3.23 -3.94 5.24
N SER A 457 -4.19 -4.19 4.35
CA SER A 457 -4.97 -3.14 3.66
C SER A 457 -5.90 -2.34 4.58
N TRP A 458 -6.30 -2.90 5.72
CA TRP A 458 -7.27 -2.29 6.63
C TRP A 458 -6.86 -2.38 8.10
N ASN A 459 -6.84 -1.25 8.79
CA ASN A 459 -6.67 -1.22 10.24
C ASN A 459 -8.02 -1.07 10.95
N GLY A 460 -8.58 -2.19 11.42
CA GLY A 460 -9.80 -2.19 12.24
C GLY A 460 -9.58 -1.75 13.70
N GLY A 461 -8.32 -1.74 14.17
CA GLY A 461 -7.94 -1.47 15.56
C GLY A 461 -7.67 0.01 15.85
N GLN A 462 -6.84 0.25 16.87
CA GLN A 462 -6.35 1.58 17.20
C GLN A 462 -5.31 2.05 16.17
N PRO A 463 -5.23 3.37 15.88
CA PRO A 463 -4.13 3.94 15.10
C PRO A 463 -2.77 3.62 15.73
N TYR A 464 -1.74 3.47 14.89
CA TYR A 464 -0.37 3.25 15.33
C TYR A 464 0.61 3.87 14.33
N GLY A 465 1.78 4.32 14.78
CA GLY A 465 2.82 4.77 13.86
C GLY A 465 2.37 5.95 13.01
N HIS A 466 2.24 5.78 11.70
CA HIS A 466 1.61 6.72 10.75
C HIS A 466 0.32 6.16 10.11
N THR A 467 -0.14 5.01 10.60
CA THR A 467 -1.31 4.26 10.12
C THR A 467 -2.58 4.67 10.89
N PRO A 468 -3.61 5.22 10.21
CA PRO A 468 -4.87 5.57 10.83
C PRO A 468 -5.73 4.32 11.08
N LYS A 469 -6.92 4.50 11.66
CA LYS A 469 -7.99 3.49 11.55
C LYS A 469 -8.59 3.56 10.14
N GLY A 470 -8.92 2.42 9.56
CA GLY A 470 -9.45 2.29 8.20
C GLY A 470 -8.38 1.93 7.17
N GLY A 471 -8.51 2.43 5.94
CA GLY A 471 -7.54 2.15 4.87
C GLY A 471 -6.12 2.54 5.27
N THR A 472 -5.15 1.65 5.03
CA THR A 472 -3.75 1.85 5.47
C THR A 472 -2.88 2.52 4.41
N GLY A 473 -3.18 2.28 3.12
CA GLY A 473 -2.39 2.70 1.97
C GLY A 473 -1.22 1.78 1.63
N VAL A 474 -1.15 0.60 2.24
CA VAL A 474 -0.24 -0.47 1.78
C VAL A 474 -0.63 -0.85 0.34
N ILE A 475 0.28 -1.17 -0.58
CA ILE A 475 1.73 -1.32 -0.46
C ILE A 475 2.47 -0.27 -1.33
N VAL A 476 1.94 0.96 -1.39
CA VAL A 476 2.36 2.00 -2.35
C VAL A 476 3.85 2.34 -2.24
N ARG A 477 4.39 2.46 -1.02
CA ARG A 477 5.80 2.84 -0.85
C ARG A 477 6.72 1.78 -1.44
N THR A 478 6.42 0.51 -1.19
CA THR A 478 7.15 -0.62 -1.79
C THR A 478 7.09 -0.59 -3.31
N LEU A 479 5.91 -0.37 -3.91
CA LEU A 479 5.76 -0.37 -5.36
C LEU A 479 6.48 0.82 -6.02
N VAL A 480 6.47 2.00 -5.38
CA VAL A 480 7.27 3.15 -5.84
C VAL A 480 8.76 2.83 -5.76
N GLN A 481 9.24 2.25 -4.66
CA GLN A 481 10.63 1.84 -4.53
C GLN A 481 11.02 0.75 -5.54
N LEU A 482 10.10 -0.17 -5.85
CA LEU A 482 10.31 -1.18 -6.88
C LEU A 482 10.46 -0.54 -8.27
N ALA A 483 9.61 0.43 -8.61
CA ALA A 483 9.74 1.19 -9.86
C ALA A 483 11.07 1.97 -9.93
N GLU A 484 11.50 2.61 -8.85
CA GLU A 484 12.80 3.28 -8.74
C GLU A 484 13.97 2.31 -8.96
N ASN A 485 13.91 1.12 -8.36
CA ASN A 485 14.95 0.09 -8.53
C ASN A 485 15.03 -0.39 -9.99
N ARG A 486 13.89 -0.46 -10.69
CA ARG A 486 13.84 -0.82 -12.11
C ARG A 486 14.36 0.29 -13.01
N ALA A 487 14.10 1.55 -12.67
CA ALA A 487 14.65 2.70 -13.40
C ALA A 487 16.19 2.75 -13.36
N GLY A 488 16.82 2.26 -12.28
CA GLY A 488 18.27 2.18 -12.11
C GLY A 488 18.95 0.96 -12.72
N THR A 489 18.19 0.01 -13.28
CA THR A 489 18.75 -1.19 -13.92
C THR A 489 18.93 -0.91 -15.42
N PRO A 490 20.14 -0.98 -16.00
CA PRO A 490 20.31 -0.86 -17.44
C PRO A 490 19.45 -1.92 -18.13
N THR A 491 18.50 -1.51 -18.97
CA THR A 491 17.75 -2.42 -19.84
C THR A 491 18.75 -3.09 -20.78
N GLY A 492 19.10 -4.33 -20.47
CA GLY A 492 20.08 -5.10 -21.25
C GLY A 492 19.52 -5.39 -22.63
N ASN A 493 20.01 -4.67 -23.65
CA ASN A 493 19.89 -5.12 -25.03
C ASN A 493 20.72 -6.39 -25.19
N GLY A 494 20.07 -7.47 -25.61
CA GLY A 494 20.71 -8.71 -25.99
C GLY A 494 21.62 -8.55 -27.23
N SER A 495 22.65 -9.41 -27.24
CA SER A 495 23.48 -9.81 -28.38
C SER A 495 24.40 -8.77 -29.00
N ALA A 496 25.70 -8.91 -28.68
CA ALA A 496 26.72 -9.01 -29.71
C ALA A 496 27.71 -10.11 -29.31
N ILE A 497 27.53 -11.29 -29.92
CA ILE A 497 28.61 -12.24 -30.18
C ILE A 497 29.53 -11.61 -31.24
N ALA A 498 30.83 -11.53 -30.95
CA ALA A 498 32.02 -11.49 -31.83
C ALA A 498 33.19 -10.99 -30.97
N ASP A 499 34.34 -11.64 -30.80
CA ASP A 499 34.97 -12.85 -31.34
C ASP A 499 35.68 -13.59 -30.20
#